data_AF-A0P0S2-F1
#
_entry.id   AF-A0P0S2-F1
#
_cell.length_a   1.000
_cell.length_b   1.000
_cell.length_c   1.000
_cell.angle_alpha   90.00
_cell.angle_beta   90.00
_cell.angle_gamma   90.00
#
_symmetry.space_group_name_H-M   'P 1'
#
loop_
_entity.id
_entity.type
_entity.pdbx_description
1 polymer ?
#
loop_
_entity_poly.entity_id
_entity_poly.type
_entity_poly.pdbx_seq_one_letter_code
_entity_poly.pdbx_strand_id
1 'polypeptide(L)'
;MNGAAFLAYVEQVLAPTLKPGDIVVMDNLPAHKPAAIRHAIEGAGLFFLPPYSPDFNPIEMAFAKIKALLKKAAARTVEDLWDATATAIDAVTPTEARNYFVAAEYEPE
;
A
#
# COMPACT_ATOMS: atom_id res chain seq x y z
N MET A 1 11.99 8.07 1.54
CA MET A 1 12.44 6.67 1.78
C MET A 1 13.42 6.28 0.69
N ASN A 2 14.51 5.57 1.02
CA ASN A 2 15.48 5.04 0.04
C ASN A 2 15.36 3.50 -0.05
N GLY A 3 16.10 2.87 -0.96
CA GLY A 3 16.02 1.41 -1.17
C GLY A 3 16.34 0.58 0.08
N ALA A 4 17.29 1.01 0.91
CA ALA A 4 17.65 0.29 2.15
C ALA A 4 16.52 0.34 3.19
N ALA A 5 15.92 1.51 3.40
CA ALA A 5 14.79 1.67 4.30
C ALA A 5 13.55 0.91 3.79
N PHE A 6 13.32 0.89 2.48
CA PHE A 6 12.23 0.12 1.90
C PHE A 6 12.46 -1.40 2.04
N LEU A 7 13.68 -1.89 1.81
CA LEU A 7 14.02 -3.29 2.04
C LEU A 7 13.75 -3.71 3.49
N ALA A 8 14.17 -2.89 4.45
CA ALA A 8 13.90 -3.16 5.86
C ALA A 8 12.39 -3.25 6.16
N TYR A 9 11.57 -2.37 5.57
CA TYR A 9 10.11 -2.48 5.66
C TYR A 9 9.59 -3.78 5.03
N VAL A 10 10.10 -4.15 3.86
CA VAL A 10 9.68 -5.39 3.18
C VAL A 10 10.00 -6.60 4.04
N GLU A 11 11.21 -6.71 4.57
CA GLU A 11 11.65 -7.87 5.36
C GLU A 11 10.95 -7.97 6.71
N GLN A 12 10.75 -6.82 7.40
CA GLN A 12 10.30 -6.82 8.78
C GLN A 12 8.78 -6.65 8.94
N VAL A 13 8.11 -6.09 7.93
CA VAL A 13 6.69 -5.74 8.02
C VAL A 13 5.88 -6.47 6.96
N LEU A 14 6.24 -6.36 5.68
CA LEU A 14 5.43 -6.92 4.60
C LEU A 14 5.56 -8.45 4.51
N ALA A 15 6.77 -8.97 4.33
CA ALA A 15 7.02 -10.38 4.09
C ALA A 15 6.42 -11.31 5.16
N PRO A 16 6.46 -10.99 6.47
CA PRO A 16 5.82 -11.80 7.50
C PRO A 16 4.29 -11.93 7.39
N THR A 17 3.63 -11.04 6.65
CA THR A 17 2.17 -11.06 6.45
C THR A 17 1.73 -11.85 5.23
N LEU A 18 2.65 -12.16 4.31
CA LEU A 18 2.35 -12.81 3.04
C LEU A 18 2.15 -14.31 3.20
N LYS A 19 1.27 -14.87 2.39
CA LYS A 19 0.99 -16.30 2.28
C LYS A 19 1.23 -16.80 0.85
N PRO A 20 1.49 -18.11 0.67
CA PRO A 20 1.52 -18.68 -0.68
C PRO A 20 0.24 -18.38 -1.45
N GLY A 21 0.39 -17.80 -2.64
CA GLY A 21 -0.72 -17.36 -3.50
C GLY A 21 -1.01 -15.86 -3.44
N ASP A 22 -0.50 -15.14 -2.42
CA ASP A 22 -0.63 -13.68 -2.38
C ASP A 22 0.14 -13.03 -3.53
N ILE A 23 -0.33 -11.85 -3.94
CA ILE A 23 0.29 -11.03 -4.98
C ILE A 23 0.64 -9.67 -4.40
N VAL A 24 1.91 -9.28 -4.52
CA VAL A 24 2.40 -7.96 -4.23
C VAL A 24 2.42 -7.13 -5.51
N VAL A 25 1.67 -6.03 -5.51
CA VAL A 25 1.68 -5.03 -6.60
C VAL A 25 2.52 -3.84 -6.15
N MET A 26 3.47 -3.42 -6.98
CA MET A 26 4.33 -2.26 -6.70
C MET A 26 4.33 -1.28 -7.88
N ASP A 27 4.38 0.02 -7.58
CA ASP A 27 4.70 1.02 -8.60
C ASP A 27 6.18 0.90 -9.04
N ASN A 28 6.56 1.70 -10.04
CA ASN A 28 7.86 1.58 -10.69
C ASN A 28 8.99 2.44 -10.04
N LEU A 29 8.82 2.85 -8.77
CA LEU A 29 9.81 3.66 -8.05
C LEU A 29 11.18 2.93 -7.99
N PRO A 30 12.32 3.62 -8.20
CA PRO A 30 13.64 2.98 -8.14
C PRO A 30 13.94 2.25 -6.82
N ALA A 31 13.34 2.69 -5.71
CA ALA A 31 13.49 2.04 -4.41
C ALA A 31 12.88 0.63 -4.36
N HIS A 32 11.96 0.28 -5.27
CA HIS A 32 11.30 -1.03 -5.34
C HIS A 32 12.07 -2.07 -6.18
N LYS A 33 13.10 -1.62 -6.93
CA LYS A 33 13.82 -2.44 -7.92
C LYS A 33 15.00 -3.28 -7.41
N PRO A 34 15.64 -3.01 -6.24
CA PRO A 34 16.71 -3.86 -5.75
C PRO A 34 16.32 -5.34 -5.70
N ALA A 35 17.21 -6.22 -6.18
CA ALA A 35 16.96 -7.67 -6.25
C ALA A 35 16.63 -8.29 -4.87
N ALA A 36 17.16 -7.71 -3.79
CA ALA A 36 16.88 -8.13 -2.42
C ALA A 36 15.38 -8.06 -2.07
N ILE A 37 14.63 -7.10 -2.62
CA ILE A 37 13.18 -6.98 -2.38
C ILE A 37 12.45 -8.17 -2.97
N ARG A 38 12.80 -8.57 -4.19
CA ARG A 38 12.22 -9.74 -4.85
C ARG A 38 12.50 -11.02 -4.06
N HIS A 39 13.70 -11.17 -3.53
CA HIS A 39 14.06 -12.33 -2.72
C HIS A 39 13.29 -12.34 -1.39
N ALA A 40 13.12 -11.19 -0.74
CA ALA A 40 12.39 -11.08 0.52
C ALA A 40 10.90 -11.48 0.42
N ILE A 41 10.30 -11.43 -0.78
CA ILE A 41 8.88 -11.79 -1.01
C ILE A 41 8.71 -13.02 -1.89
N GLU A 42 9.73 -13.89 -2.01
CA GLU A 42 9.73 -15.02 -2.96
C GLU A 42 8.59 -16.03 -2.81
N GLY A 43 7.90 -16.05 -1.65
CA GLY A 43 6.70 -16.86 -1.42
C GLY A 43 5.41 -16.29 -2.03
N ALA A 44 5.46 -15.09 -2.62
CA ALA A 44 4.34 -14.38 -3.22
C ALA A 44 4.63 -14.01 -4.69
N GLY A 45 3.58 -13.76 -5.47
CA GLY A 45 3.71 -13.16 -6.79
C GLY A 45 4.14 -11.69 -6.69
N LEU A 46 4.93 -11.18 -7.64
CA LEU A 46 5.29 -9.77 -7.71
C LEU A 46 4.96 -9.20 -9.09
N PHE A 47 4.11 -8.17 -9.11
CA PHE A 47 3.74 -7.42 -10.31
C PHE A 47 4.13 -5.96 -10.17
N PHE A 48 4.80 -5.43 -11.19
CA PHE A 48 5.07 -4.00 -11.30
C PHE A 48 4.03 -3.35 -12.19
N LEU A 49 3.51 -2.21 -11.75
CA LEU A 49 2.64 -1.39 -12.58
C LEU A 49 3.41 -0.77 -13.75
N PRO A 50 2.78 -0.62 -14.93
CA PRO A 50 3.37 0.15 -16.01
C PRO A 50 3.67 1.59 -15.57
N PRO A 51 4.68 2.25 -16.15
CA PRO A 51 4.97 3.65 -15.87
C PRO A 51 3.73 4.52 -16.07
N TYR A 52 3.49 5.45 -15.13
CA TYR A 52 2.37 6.40 -15.19
C TYR A 52 0.98 5.76 -15.27
N SER A 53 0.79 4.60 -14.64
CA SER A 53 -0.51 3.92 -14.52
C SER A 53 -1.06 3.95 -13.09
N PRO A 54 -1.33 5.13 -12.51
CA PRO A 54 -1.92 5.22 -11.17
C PRO A 54 -3.33 4.65 -11.11
N ASP A 55 -4.04 4.59 -12.24
CA ASP A 55 -5.41 4.05 -12.32
C ASP A 55 -5.47 2.56 -12.00
N PHE A 56 -4.37 1.82 -12.21
CA PHE A 56 -4.22 0.42 -11.82
C PHE A 56 -3.70 0.25 -10.39
N ASN A 57 -3.55 1.32 -9.61
CA ASN A 57 -3.06 1.23 -8.23
C ASN A 57 -4.21 1.41 -7.22
N PRO A 58 -4.73 0.32 -6.63
CA PRO A 58 -5.91 0.39 -5.76
C PRO A 58 -5.68 1.23 -4.49
N ILE A 59 -4.42 1.43 -4.08
CA ILE A 59 -4.10 2.24 -2.90
C ILE A 59 -4.42 3.72 -3.08
N GLU A 60 -4.51 4.22 -4.32
CA GLU A 60 -4.79 5.64 -4.58
C GLU A 60 -6.19 6.05 -4.07
N MET A 61 -7.17 5.17 -4.20
CA MET A 61 -8.53 5.39 -3.66
C MET A 61 -8.56 5.35 -2.13
N ALA A 62 -7.83 4.42 -1.52
CA ALA A 62 -7.66 4.38 -0.06
C ALA A 62 -6.99 5.66 0.46
N PHE A 63 -5.92 6.12 -0.21
CA PHE A 63 -5.25 7.37 0.12
C PHE A 63 -6.13 8.60 -0.06
N ALA A 64 -6.98 8.64 -1.10
CA ALA A 64 -7.94 9.73 -1.28
C ALA A 64 -8.90 9.83 -0.08
N LYS A 65 -9.45 8.70 0.38
CA LYS A 65 -10.32 8.64 1.57
C LYS A 65 -9.57 9.04 2.84
N ILE A 66 -8.40 8.46 3.10
CA ILE A 66 -7.58 8.78 4.28
C ILE A 66 -7.24 10.27 4.32
N LYS A 67 -6.77 10.84 3.20
CA LYS A 67 -6.46 12.28 3.10
C LYS A 67 -7.69 13.15 3.36
N ALA A 68 -8.87 12.77 2.89
CA ALA A 68 -10.11 13.50 3.16
C ALA A 68 -10.46 13.49 4.65
N LEU A 69 -10.31 12.35 5.34
CA LEU A 69 -10.53 12.22 6.77
C LEU A 69 -9.52 13.06 7.57
N LEU A 70 -8.23 13.00 7.22
CA LEU A 70 -7.20 13.80 7.85
C LEU A 70 -7.45 15.30 7.67
N LYS A 71 -7.87 15.72 6.46
CA LYS A 71 -8.23 17.12 6.18
C LYS A 71 -9.42 17.58 7.04
N LYS A 72 -10.39 16.69 7.28
CA LYS A 72 -11.54 16.96 8.15
C LYS A 72 -11.12 17.04 9.63
N ALA A 73 -10.19 16.21 10.08
CA ALA A 73 -9.69 16.21 11.45
C ALA A 73 -8.92 17.50 11.80
N ALA A 74 -8.24 18.11 10.82
CA ALA A 74 -7.56 19.40 10.96
C ALA A 74 -6.56 19.47 12.16
N ALA A 75 -5.92 18.33 12.47
CA ALA A 75 -4.90 18.21 13.51
C ALA A 75 -3.78 19.25 13.36
N ARG A 76 -3.33 19.79 14.49
CA ARG A 76 -2.29 20.86 14.54
C ARG A 76 -1.03 20.46 15.28
N THR A 77 -1.02 19.27 15.88
CA THR A 77 0.14 18.66 16.51
C THR A 77 0.50 17.38 15.77
N VAL A 78 1.71 16.87 16.01
CA VAL A 78 2.14 15.61 15.41
C VAL A 78 1.38 14.46 16.06
N GLU A 79 1.19 14.51 17.37
CA GLU A 79 0.48 13.52 18.16
C GLU A 79 -0.97 13.36 17.67
N ASP A 80 -1.70 14.47 17.54
CA ASP A 80 -3.09 14.44 17.03
C ASP A 80 -3.15 13.94 15.58
N LEU A 81 -2.12 14.23 14.77
CA LEU A 81 -2.05 13.73 13.39
C LEU A 81 -1.83 12.22 13.34
N TRP A 82 -1.05 11.66 14.27
CA TRP A 82 -0.83 10.22 14.37
C TRP A 82 -2.14 9.51 14.76
N ASP A 83 -2.85 10.00 15.77
CA ASP A 83 -4.13 9.43 16.21
C ASP A 83 -5.20 9.55 15.11
N ALA A 84 -5.26 10.69 14.42
CA ALA A 84 -6.14 10.87 13.26
C ALA A 84 -5.78 9.93 12.11
N THR A 85 -4.49 9.64 11.90
CA THR A 85 -4.03 8.71 10.85
C THR A 85 -4.43 7.29 11.17
N ALA A 86 -4.25 6.83 12.42
CA ALA A 86 -4.71 5.51 12.85
C ALA A 86 -6.22 5.35 12.65
N THR A 87 -7.00 6.33 13.12
CA THR A 87 -8.47 6.36 12.94
C THR A 87 -8.88 6.35 11.46
N ALA A 88 -8.15 7.08 10.61
CA ALA A 88 -8.45 7.16 9.18
C ALA A 88 -8.12 5.85 8.43
N ILE A 89 -7.07 5.14 8.84
CA ILE A 89 -6.73 3.81 8.32
C ILE A 89 -7.81 2.80 8.71
N ASP A 90 -8.22 2.77 9.97
CA ASP A 90 -9.27 1.87 10.47
C ASP A 90 -10.64 2.11 9.81
N ALA A 91 -10.86 3.32 9.28
CA ALA A 91 -12.07 3.66 8.55
C ALA A 91 -12.14 3.02 7.15
N VAL A 92 -11.05 2.46 6.61
CA VAL A 92 -11.06 1.71 5.34
C VAL A 92 -11.54 0.29 5.61
N THR A 93 -12.78 0.00 5.22
CA THR A 93 -13.39 -1.30 5.49
C THR A 93 -12.92 -2.36 4.48
N PRO A 94 -12.98 -3.67 4.82
CA PRO A 94 -12.66 -4.74 3.86
C PRO A 94 -13.52 -4.72 2.60
N THR A 95 -14.80 -4.31 2.71
CA THR A 95 -15.69 -4.16 1.56
C THR A 95 -15.23 -3.03 0.64
N GLU A 96 -14.83 -1.89 1.20
CA GLU A 96 -14.28 -0.78 0.40
C GLU A 96 -12.95 -1.15 -0.23
N ALA A 97 -12.05 -1.82 0.50
CA ALA A 97 -10.80 -2.31 -0.05
C ALA A 97 -11.04 -3.20 -1.28
N ARG A 98 -11.97 -4.17 -1.19
CA ARG A 98 -12.38 -4.97 -2.35
C ARG A 98 -12.90 -4.12 -3.51
N ASN A 99 -13.73 -3.11 -3.23
CA ASN A 99 -14.22 -2.21 -4.27
C ASN A 99 -13.10 -1.38 -4.93
N TYR A 100 -12.04 -1.02 -4.19
CA TYR A 100 -10.89 -0.33 -4.76
C TYR A 100 -10.10 -1.24 -5.72
N PHE A 101 -9.94 -2.52 -5.39
CA PHE A 101 -9.36 -3.49 -6.33
C PHE A 101 -10.22 -3.63 -7.59
N VAL A 102 -11.54 -3.77 -7.46
CA VAL A 102 -12.45 -3.82 -8.62
C VAL A 102 -12.36 -2.57 -9.48
N ALA A 103 -12.32 -1.39 -8.86
CA ALA A 103 -12.20 -0.12 -9.57
C ALA A 103 -10.85 0.07 -10.28
N ALA A 104 -9.80 -0.61 -9.82
CA ALA A 104 -8.49 -0.66 -10.46
C ALA A 104 -8.34 -1.84 -11.44
N GLU A 105 -9.46 -2.40 -11.91
CA GLU A 105 -9.54 -3.49 -12.90
C GLU A 105 -9.02 -4.86 -12.43
N TYR A 106 -8.97 -5.10 -11.11
CA TYR A 106 -8.71 -6.42 -10.56
C TYR A 106 -10.01 -7.20 -10.39
N GLU A 107 -10.07 -8.42 -10.93
CA GLU A 107 -11.23 -9.29 -10.76
C GLU A 107 -11.28 -9.85 -9.32
N PRO A 108 -12.43 -9.74 -8.63
CA PRO A 108 -12.63 -10.47 -7.39
C PRO A 108 -12.83 -11.96 -7.70
N GLU A 109 -12.22 -12.84 -6.90
CA GLU A 109 -12.53 -14.28 -6.90
C GLU A 109 -14.00 -14.55 -6.50
#